data_AF-A0A2T2VI29-F1
#
_entry.id   AF-A0A2T2VI29-F1
#
_cell.length_a   1.000
_cell.length_b   1.000
_cell.length_c   1.000
_cell.angle_alpha   90.00
_cell.angle_beta   90.00
_cell.angle_gamma   90.00
#
_symmetry.space_group_name_H-M   'P 1'
#
loop_
_entity.id
_entity.type
_entity.pdbx_description
1 polymer ?
#
loop_
_entity_poly.entity_id
_entity_poly.type
_entity_poly.pdbx_seq_one_letter_code
_entity_poly.pdbx_strand_id
1 'polypeptide(L)'
;MGANAAWMTKKVIDNSYEVLAIEFLAILQAVDALDNRAQLSTLSHQHYEALRSIVPVFQEDFVKHNDIRNIKEYLVNHRVGFDENGS
;
A
#
# COMPACT_ATOMS: atom_id res chain seq x y z
N MET A 1 -19.14 -17.44 -23.16
CA MET A 1 -17.82 -16.76 -23.04
C MET A 1 -17.76 -15.67 -21.95
N GLY A 2 -18.67 -15.61 -20.97
CA GLY A 2 -18.63 -14.58 -19.91
C GLY A 2 -17.68 -14.89 -18.74
N ALA A 3 -17.55 -16.16 -18.35
CA ALA A 3 -16.68 -16.58 -17.26
C ALA A 3 -15.19 -16.25 -17.52
N ASN A 4 -14.72 -16.43 -18.76
CA ASN A 4 -13.34 -16.10 -19.14
C ASN A 4 -13.06 -14.60 -19.05
N ALA A 5 -14.03 -13.77 -19.47
CA ALA A 5 -13.92 -12.32 -19.35
C ALA A 5 -13.84 -11.90 -17.87
N ALA A 6 -14.75 -12.42 -17.03
CA ALA A 6 -14.73 -12.15 -15.59
C ALA A 6 -13.42 -12.59 -14.92
N TRP A 7 -12.88 -13.75 -15.31
CA TRP A 7 -11.62 -14.25 -14.77
C TRP A 7 -10.42 -13.40 -15.19
N MET A 8 -10.39 -12.93 -16.43
CA MET A 8 -9.35 -12.03 -16.91
C MET A 8 -9.42 -10.67 -16.19
N THR A 9 -10.62 -10.10 -16.02
CA THR A 9 -10.81 -8.86 -15.28
C THR A 9 -10.31 -8.99 -13.84
N LYS A 10 -10.66 -10.09 -13.15
CA LYS A 10 -10.15 -10.36 -11.79
C LYS A 10 -8.63 -10.39 -11.78
N LYS A 11 -8.00 -11.09 -12.73
CA LYS A 11 -6.54 -11.19 -12.81
C LYS A 11 -5.88 -9.82 -12.98
N VAL A 12 -6.44 -8.94 -13.81
CA VAL A 12 -5.91 -7.58 -13.98
C VAL A 12 -6.02 -6.79 -12.68
N ILE A 13 -7.16 -6.86 -11.98
CA ILE A 13 -7.34 -6.19 -10.68
C ILE A 13 -6.33 -6.71 -9.65
N ASP A 14 -6.18 -8.03 -9.53
CA ASP A 14 -5.25 -8.65 -8.58
C ASP A 14 -3.79 -8.21 -8.86
N ASN A 15 -3.39 -8.15 -10.14
CA ASN A 15 -2.07 -7.68 -10.56
C ASN A 15 -1.87 -6.18 -10.28
N SER A 16 -2.90 -5.35 -10.46
CA SER A 16 -2.83 -3.92 -10.16
C SER A 16 -2.53 -3.66 -8.67
N TYR A 17 -3.15 -4.43 -7.77
CA TYR A 17 -2.83 -4.33 -6.34
C TYR A 17 -1.39 -4.74 -6.00
N GLU A 18 -0.78 -5.66 -6.76
CA GLU A 18 0.63 -6.02 -6.58
C GLU A 18 1.56 -4.87 -6.98
N VAL A 19 1.27 -4.19 -8.09
CA VAL A 19 2.02 -3.00 -8.52
C VAL A 19 1.89 -1.89 -7.48
N LEU A 20 0.65 -1.62 -7.04
CA LEU A 20 0.38 -0.61 -6.01
C LEU A 20 1.10 -0.94 -4.69
N ALA A 21 1.13 -2.20 -4.27
CA ALA A 21 1.83 -2.58 -3.04
C ALA A 21 3.34 -2.26 -3.09
N ILE A 22 3.98 -2.45 -4.25
CA ILE A 22 5.38 -2.08 -4.47
C ILE A 22 5.55 -0.56 -4.47
N GLU A 23 4.64 0.18 -5.12
CA GLU A 23 4.65 1.64 -5.11
C GLU A 23 4.53 2.21 -3.70
N PHE A 24 3.59 1.70 -2.90
CA PHE A 24 3.43 2.11 -1.50
C PHE A 24 4.69 1.81 -0.68
N LEU A 25 5.31 0.63 -0.88
CA LEU A 25 6.58 0.32 -0.22
C LEU A 25 7.65 1.36 -0.56
N ALA A 26 7.75 1.77 -1.83
CA ALA A 26 8.69 2.80 -2.27
C ALA A 26 8.37 4.18 -1.66
N ILE A 27 7.10 4.58 -1.61
CA ILE A 27 6.66 5.85 -1.01
C ILE A 27 7.00 5.88 0.48
N LEU A 28 6.72 4.81 1.23
CA LEU A 28 7.06 4.72 2.64
C LEU A 28 8.56 4.93 2.86
N GLN A 29 9.40 4.27 2.05
CA GLN A 29 10.86 4.42 2.13
C GLN A 29 11.31 5.83 1.72
N ALA A 30 10.70 6.44 0.71
CA ALA A 30 11.01 7.80 0.30
C ALA A 30 10.68 8.82 1.40
N VAL A 31 9.55 8.67 2.09
CA VAL A 31 9.16 9.51 3.23
C VAL A 31 10.21 9.43 4.34
N ASP A 32 10.70 8.22 4.63
CA ASP A 32 11.74 8.01 5.63
C ASP A 32 13.11 8.53 5.22
N ALA A 33 13.47 8.37 3.96
CA ALA A 33 14.73 8.90 3.43
C ALA A 33 14.76 10.45 3.43
N LEU A 34 13.60 11.09 3.31
CA LEU A 34 13.46 12.55 3.27
C LEU A 34 13.13 13.17 4.63
N ASP A 35 12.92 12.37 5.68
CA ASP A 35 12.48 12.80 7.01
C ASP A 35 11.29 13.78 6.99
N ASN A 36 10.36 13.57 6.04
CA ASN A 36 9.26 14.50 5.77
C ASN A 36 7.91 14.04 6.35
N ARG A 37 7.93 13.11 7.31
CA ARG A 37 6.73 12.57 7.97
C ARG A 37 5.79 13.66 8.49
N ALA A 38 6.35 14.73 9.07
CA ALA A 38 5.60 15.85 9.62
C ALA A 38 4.86 16.71 8.56
N GLN A 39 5.21 16.56 7.28
CA GLN A 39 4.59 17.30 6.17
C GLN A 39 3.44 16.51 5.52
N LEU A 40 3.21 15.26 5.94
CA LEU A 40 2.10 14.46 5.45
C LEU A 40 0.77 15.04 5.95
N SER A 41 -0.25 14.98 5.09
CA SER A 41 -1.63 15.25 5.53
C SER A 41 -2.06 14.25 6.60
N THR A 42 -3.05 14.59 7.43
CA THR A 42 -3.57 13.71 8.48
C THR A 42 -3.92 12.31 7.95
N LEU A 43 -4.61 12.24 6.80
CA LEU A 43 -4.99 10.98 6.16
C LEU A 43 -3.77 10.17 5.71
N SER A 44 -2.82 10.83 5.02
CA SER A 44 -1.60 10.20 4.56
C SER A 44 -0.75 9.70 5.74
N HIS A 45 -0.69 10.46 6.83
CA HIS A 45 0.04 10.10 8.04
C HIS A 45 -0.59 8.87 8.72
N GLN A 46 -1.91 8.77 8.81
CA GLN A 46 -2.59 7.61 9.36
C GLN A 46 -2.27 6.33 8.57
N HIS A 47 -2.38 6.38 7.24
CA HIS A 47 -2.04 5.23 6.40
C HIS A 47 -0.54 4.92 6.42
N TYR A 48 0.31 5.95 6.50
CA TYR A 48 1.75 5.79 6.65
C TYR A 48 2.09 5.01 7.93
N GLU A 49 1.55 5.41 9.08
CA GLU A 49 1.76 4.71 10.35
C GLU A 49 1.20 3.28 10.33
N ALA A 50 -0.01 3.10 9.77
CA ALA A 50 -0.62 1.78 9.63
C ALA A 50 0.26 0.84 8.78
N LEU A 51 0.75 1.31 7.63
CA LEU A 51 1.63 0.53 6.78
C LEU A 51 3.02 0.31 7.40
N ARG A 52 3.55 1.26 8.19
CA ARG A 52 4.81 1.09 8.92
C ARG A 52 4.72 0.09 10.07
N SER A 53 3.53 -0.11 10.64
CA SER A 53 3.31 -1.22 11.58
C SER A 53 3.42 -2.60 10.92
N ILE A 54 3.19 -2.68 9.60
CA ILE A 54 3.28 -3.91 8.81
C ILE A 54 4.70 -4.10 8.29
N VAL A 55 5.31 -3.03 7.78
CA VAL A 55 6.64 -3.05 7.16
C VAL A 55 7.57 -2.03 7.84
N PRO A 56 8.47 -2.48 8.72
CA PRO A 56 9.41 -1.58 9.37
C PRO A 56 10.38 -0.95 8.38
N VAL A 57 10.99 0.17 8.78
CA VAL A 57 12.08 0.79 8.03
C VAL A 57 13.23 -0.20 7.94
N PHE A 58 13.85 -0.31 6.77
CA PHE A 58 14.97 -1.22 6.54
C PHE A 58 16.09 -0.46 5.85
N GLN A 59 17.33 -0.78 6.21
CA GLN A 59 18.54 -0.20 5.63
C GLN A 59 19.34 -1.21 4.80
N GLU A 60 19.21 -2.50 5.12
CA GLU A 60 19.86 -3.59 4.40
C GLU A 60 18.84 -4.33 3.49
N ASP A 61 19.35 -5.05 2.50
CA ASP A 61 18.53 -5.83 1.59
C ASP A 61 17.97 -7.09 2.29
N PHE A 62 16.65 -7.23 2.23
CA PHE A 62 15.93 -8.40 2.73
C PHE A 62 14.93 -8.90 1.69
N VAL A 63 14.50 -10.15 1.83
CA VAL A 63 13.45 -10.71 0.96
C VAL A 63 12.11 -10.04 1.25
N LYS A 64 11.60 -9.23 0.31
CA LYS A 64 10.39 -8.40 0.50
C LYS A 64 9.06 -9.02 0.06
N HIS A 65 9.04 -10.26 -0.40
CA HIS A 65 7.80 -10.86 -0.92
C HIS A 65 6.66 -10.92 0.11
N ASN A 66 6.98 -11.18 1.39
CA ASN A 66 6.01 -11.18 2.49
C ASN A 66 5.52 -9.76 2.79
N ASP A 67 6.43 -8.79 2.83
CA ASP A 67 6.11 -7.38 3.06
C ASP A 67 5.14 -6.85 2.00
N ILE A 68 5.45 -7.11 0.72
CA ILE A 68 4.61 -6.71 -0.43
C ILE A 68 3.24 -7.40 -0.35
N ARG A 69 3.18 -8.68 0.03
CA ARG A 69 1.92 -9.40 0.22
C ARG A 69 1.07 -8.78 1.32
N ASN A 70 1.67 -8.44 2.46
CA ASN A 70 0.96 -7.83 3.57
C ASN A 70 0.45 -6.41 3.22
N ILE A 71 1.24 -5.62 2.48
CA ILE A 71 0.80 -4.32 1.96
C ILE A 71 -0.38 -4.49 0.99
N LYS A 72 -0.30 -5.44 0.05
CA LYS A 72 -1.42 -5.76 -0.85
C LYS A 72 -2.68 -6.15 -0.07
N GLU A 73 -2.56 -7.03 0.93
CA GLU A 73 -3.68 -7.43 1.79
C GLU A 73 -4.27 -6.22 2.53
N TYR A 74 -3.44 -5.29 2.99
CA TYR A 74 -3.90 -4.03 3.56
C TYR A 74 -4.69 -3.20 2.54
N LEU A 75 -4.15 -2.97 1.33
CA LEU A 75 -4.77 -2.16 0.28
C LEU A 75 -6.10 -2.73 -0.23
N VAL A 76 -6.24 -4.05 -0.29
CA VAL A 76 -7.48 -4.71 -0.73
C VAL A 76 -8.59 -4.58 0.33
N ASN A 77 -8.22 -4.64 1.60
CA ASN A 77 -9.19 -4.69 2.70
C ASN A 77 -9.52 -3.31 3.30
N HIS A 78 -8.69 -2.31 3.06
CA HIS A 78 -8.88 -0.95 3.57
C HIS A 78 -9.19 0.00 2.42
N ARG A 79 -10.26 0.78 2.58
CA ARG A 79 -10.54 1.88 1.66
C ARG A 79 -9.59 3.02 1.96
N VAL A 80 -8.70 3.33 1.02
CA VAL A 80 -7.96 4.60 1.00
C VAL A 80 -8.94 5.66 0.48
N GLY A 81 -9.82 6.11 1.36
CA GLY A 81 -10.87 7.08 1.04
C GLY A 81 -10.92 8.15 2.11
N PHE A 82 -11.23 9.37 1.70
CA PHE A 82 -11.67 10.41 2.62
C PHE A 82 -12.93 9.90 3.30
N ASP A 83 -12.89 9.74 4.63
CA ASP A 83 -14.13 9.63 5.38
C ASP A 83 -14.98 10.85 5.03
N GLU A 84 -16.21 10.63 4.58
CA GLU A 84 -17.18 11.71 4.33
C GLU A 84 -17.52 12.51 5.61
N ASN A 85 -17.01 12.05 6.75
CA ASN A 85 -16.99 12.77 8.00
C ASN A 85 -15.62 13.39 8.22
N GLY A 86 -15.39 14.53 7.56
CA GLY A 86 -14.39 15.48 8.04
C GLY A 86 -14.70 15.82 9.50
N SER A 87 -13.79 15.46 10.39
CA SER A 87 -13.72 15.94 11.77
C SER A 87 -12.26 15.82 12.22
#